data_AF-A0A1G8BH25-F1
#
_entry.id   AF-A0A1G8BH25-F1
#
_cell.length_a   1.000
_cell.length_b   1.000
_cell.length_c   1.000
_cell.angle_alpha   90.00
_cell.angle_beta   90.00
_cell.angle_gamma   90.00
#
_symmetry.space_group_name_H-M   'P 1'
#
loop_
_entity.id
_entity.type
_entity.pdbx_description
1 polymer ?
#
loop_
_entity_poly.entity_id
_entity_poly.type
_entity_poly.pdbx_seq_one_letter_code
_entity_poly.pdbx_strand_id
1 'polypeptide(L)'
;MSRFYEIEPTAENYWRAIILFGRNSASYKFALAKTLFDFQSLGKTQITLEELAVPYAAHLCEHLKKHPKQGTSEQSTFLDKLRAFNQGEIEKDEMTSHTLRYGFINVLDAFHNVHGTEIGIRFFIDY
;
A
#
# COMPACT_ATOMS: atom_id res chain seq x y z
N MET A 1 -15.23 7.72 -21.43
CA MET A 1 -15.64 8.77 -20.48
C MET A 1 -14.39 9.30 -19.81
N SER A 2 -14.15 10.60 -19.86
CA SER A 2 -13.06 11.25 -19.13
C SER A 2 -13.30 11.13 -17.62
N ARG A 3 -12.27 10.81 -16.85
CA ARG A 3 -12.39 10.63 -15.39
C ARG A 3 -12.15 11.95 -14.65
N PHE A 4 -12.66 12.08 -13.43
CA PHE A 4 -12.57 13.32 -12.65
C PHE A 4 -11.12 13.83 -12.47
N TYR A 5 -10.15 12.93 -12.29
CA TYR A 5 -8.73 13.29 -12.13
C TYR A 5 -8.03 13.68 -13.45
N GLU A 6 -8.67 13.43 -14.60
CA GLU A 6 -8.21 13.88 -15.92
C GLU A 6 -8.79 15.26 -16.26
N ILE A 7 -10.00 15.56 -15.75
CA ILE A 7 -10.68 16.84 -15.91
C ILE A 7 -10.12 17.88 -14.93
N GLU A 8 -9.92 17.47 -13.68
CA GLU A 8 -9.39 18.30 -12.59
C GLU A 8 -8.18 17.60 -11.93
N PRO A 9 -6.97 17.80 -12.45
CA PRO A 9 -5.75 17.11 -12.01
C PRO A 9 -5.18 17.73 -10.71
N THR A 10 -6.00 17.81 -9.66
CA THR A 10 -5.57 18.26 -8.33
C THR A 10 -4.90 17.14 -7.56
N ALA A 11 -4.05 17.48 -6.59
CA ALA A 11 -3.43 16.49 -5.70
C ALA A 11 -4.49 15.63 -4.97
N GLU A 12 -5.59 16.26 -4.52
CA GLU A 12 -6.70 15.54 -3.88
C GLU A 12 -7.37 14.55 -4.83
N ASN A 13 -7.63 14.95 -6.07
CA ASN A 13 -8.25 14.07 -7.07
C ASN A 13 -7.32 12.92 -7.47
N TYR A 14 -6.03 13.17 -7.62
CA TYR A 14 -5.07 12.12 -7.87
C TYR A 14 -4.96 11.14 -6.70
N TRP A 15 -4.92 11.64 -5.46
CA TRP A 15 -4.91 10.78 -4.28
C TRP A 15 -6.15 9.87 -4.26
N ARG A 16 -7.35 10.43 -4.44
CA ARG A 16 -8.59 9.65 -4.56
C ARG A 16 -8.50 8.60 -5.67
N ALA A 17 -7.98 8.97 -6.84
CA ALA A 17 -7.87 8.07 -7.98
C ALA A 17 -6.92 6.90 -7.71
N ILE A 18 -5.79 7.14 -7.02
CA ILE A 18 -4.85 6.09 -6.60
C ILE A 18 -5.56 5.05 -5.72
N ILE A 19 -6.35 5.50 -4.74
CA ILE A 19 -7.03 4.60 -3.80
C ILE A 19 -8.19 3.85 -4.46
N LEU A 20 -9.01 4.55 -5.25
CA LEU A 20 -10.21 3.97 -5.85
C LEU A 20 -9.92 3.07 -7.05
N PHE A 21 -8.92 3.44 -7.86
CA PHE A 21 -8.66 2.81 -9.15
C PHE A 21 -7.27 2.20 -9.28
N GLY A 22 -6.45 2.27 -8.22
CA GLY A 22 -5.21 1.51 -8.14
C GLY A 22 -5.48 0.01 -8.34
N ARG A 23 -4.59 -0.67 -9.06
CA ARG A 23 -4.70 -2.13 -9.21
C ARG A 23 -4.56 -2.78 -7.83
N ASN A 24 -5.66 -3.36 -7.33
CA ASN A 24 -5.71 -4.03 -6.03
C ASN A 24 -5.04 -5.41 -6.02
N SER A 25 -4.60 -5.90 -7.18
CA SER A 25 -4.08 -7.27 -7.39
C SER A 25 -2.74 -7.53 -6.69
N ALA A 26 -1.84 -6.55 -6.61
CA ALA A 26 -0.48 -6.75 -6.11
C ALA A 26 0.15 -5.53 -5.42
N SER A 27 -0.52 -4.39 -5.44
CA SER A 27 0.04 -3.13 -4.93
C SER A 27 -0.56 -2.70 -3.60
N TYR A 28 -1.74 -3.20 -3.19
CA TYR A 28 -2.35 -2.87 -1.88
C TYR A 28 -2.28 -1.39 -1.47
N LYS A 29 -2.51 -0.48 -2.43
CA LYS A 29 -2.19 0.95 -2.30
C LYS A 29 -2.89 1.65 -1.14
N PHE A 30 -4.05 1.16 -0.73
CA PHE A 30 -4.77 1.71 0.43
C PHE A 30 -3.92 1.62 1.71
N ALA A 31 -3.17 0.54 1.92
CA ALA A 31 -2.35 0.36 3.11
C ALA A 31 -1.13 1.27 3.08
N LEU A 32 -0.49 1.42 1.91
CA LEU A 32 0.60 2.38 1.76
C LEU A 32 0.10 3.81 1.98
N ALA A 33 -1.04 4.17 1.40
CA ALA A 33 -1.62 5.50 1.57
C ALA A 33 -1.93 5.84 3.04
N LYS A 34 -2.53 4.91 3.79
CA LYS A 34 -2.72 5.08 5.24
C LYS A 34 -1.40 5.27 5.97
N THR A 35 -0.41 4.44 5.64
CA THR A 35 0.93 4.52 6.22
C THR A 35 1.57 5.89 5.99
N LEU A 36 1.45 6.43 4.78
CA LEU A 36 1.97 7.78 4.46
C LEU A 36 1.26 8.87 5.28
N PHE A 37 -0.05 8.74 5.53
CA PHE A 37 -0.76 9.66 6.44
C PHE A 37 -0.29 9.53 7.88
N ASP A 38 -0.03 8.32 8.37
CA ASP A 38 0.51 8.12 9.72
C ASP A 38 1.84 8.87 9.86
N PHE A 39 2.76 8.74 8.91
CA PHE A 39 4.03 9.45 8.94
C PHE A 39 3.90 10.96 8.77
N GLN A 40 2.98 11.41 7.92
CA GLN A 40 2.69 12.83 7.77
C GLN A 40 2.18 13.44 9.08
N SER A 41 1.33 12.72 9.83
CA SER A 41 0.84 13.16 11.14
C SER A 41 1.95 13.29 12.19
N LEU A 42 3.05 12.55 12.00
CA LEU A 42 4.25 12.61 12.83
C LEU A 42 5.28 13.65 12.32
N GLY A 43 4.99 14.35 11.23
CA GLY A 43 5.90 15.31 10.59
C GLY A 43 7.13 14.67 9.95
N LYS A 44 7.13 13.35 9.72
CA LYS A 44 8.25 12.63 9.08
C LYS A 44 8.18 12.79 7.57
N THR A 45 9.25 13.31 6.98
CA THR A 45 9.41 13.48 5.53
C THR A 45 10.45 12.54 4.90
N GLN A 46 11.18 11.80 5.73
CA GLN A 46 12.12 10.75 5.34
C GLN A 46 11.81 9.51 6.17
N ILE A 47 11.65 8.36 5.49
CA ILE A 47 11.15 7.12 6.07
C ILE A 47 11.97 5.99 5.45
N THR A 48 12.57 5.15 6.28
CA THR A 48 13.23 3.92 5.83
C THR A 48 12.20 2.84 5.46
N LEU A 49 12.58 1.85 4.65
CA LEU A 49 11.66 0.75 4.35
C LEU A 49 11.30 -0.05 5.61
N GLU A 50 12.24 -0.15 6.56
CA GLU A 50 12.05 -0.77 7.88
C GLU A 50 10.97 -0.05 8.69
N GLU A 51 11.04 1.28 8.76
CA GLU A 51 10.00 2.09 9.40
C GLU A 51 8.67 1.97 8.66
N LEU A 52 8.69 1.95 7.32
CA LEU A 52 7.49 1.84 6.49
C LEU A 52 6.79 0.48 6.67
N ALA A 53 7.55 -0.61 6.77
CA ALA A 53 7.05 -1.98 6.80
C ALA A 53 6.10 -2.25 7.96
N VAL A 54 6.38 -1.67 9.14
CA VAL A 54 5.61 -1.92 10.36
C VAL A 54 4.15 -1.44 10.25
N PRO A 55 3.87 -0.14 10.03
CA PRO A 55 2.51 0.36 9.84
C PRO A 55 1.87 -0.20 8.56
N TYR A 56 2.62 -0.37 7.47
CA TYR A 56 2.08 -0.95 6.23
C TYR A 56 1.53 -2.36 6.43
N ALA A 57 2.31 -3.24 7.07
CA ALA A 57 1.87 -4.59 7.40
C ALA A 57 0.70 -4.57 8.39
N ALA A 58 0.72 -3.68 9.39
CA ALA A 58 -0.36 -3.55 10.36
C ALA A 58 -1.70 -3.19 9.69
N HIS A 59 -1.71 -2.20 8.79
CA HIS A 59 -2.92 -1.81 8.04
C HIS A 59 -3.47 -2.95 7.18
N LEU A 60 -2.60 -3.75 6.57
CA LEU A 60 -2.99 -4.93 5.83
C LEU A 60 -3.54 -6.03 6.73
N CYS A 61 -2.91 -6.29 7.87
CA CYS A 61 -3.36 -7.25 8.86
C CYS A 61 -4.76 -6.89 9.38
N GLU A 62 -4.99 -5.62 9.76
CA GLU A 62 -6.31 -5.15 10.18
C GLU A 62 -7.37 -5.30 9.09
N HIS A 63 -7.00 -4.97 7.85
CA HIS A 63 -7.89 -5.12 6.71
C HIS A 63 -8.25 -6.58 6.45
N LEU A 64 -7.27 -7.50 6.49
CA LEU A 64 -7.48 -8.94 6.28
C LEU A 64 -8.37 -9.59 7.33
N LYS A 65 -8.42 -9.06 8.57
CA LYS A 65 -9.36 -9.53 9.60
C LYS A 65 -10.83 -9.27 9.21
N LYS A 66 -11.10 -8.17 8.51
CA LYS A 66 -12.46 -7.77 8.09
C LYS A 66 -12.79 -8.23 6.67
N HIS A 67 -11.80 -8.28 5.80
CA HIS A 67 -11.91 -8.57 4.38
C HIS A 67 -10.83 -9.58 3.97
N PRO A 68 -11.08 -10.89 4.17
CA PRO A 68 -10.05 -11.93 4.04
C PRO A 68 -9.53 -12.14 2.61
N LYS A 69 -10.31 -11.72 1.61
CA LYS A 69 -9.93 -11.73 0.19
C LYS A 69 -9.36 -10.36 -0.19
N GLN A 70 -8.15 -10.38 -0.76
CA GLN A 70 -7.49 -9.23 -1.34
C GLN A 70 -6.77 -9.66 -2.62
N GLY A 71 -6.78 -8.77 -3.61
CA GLY A 71 -6.20 -9.03 -4.92
C GLY A 71 -7.03 -9.96 -5.81
N THR A 72 -6.48 -10.27 -6.98
CA THR A 72 -7.11 -11.11 -8.01
C THR A 72 -6.47 -12.49 -8.11
N SER A 73 -5.30 -12.69 -7.47
CA SER A 73 -4.64 -13.97 -7.39
C SER A 73 -5.35 -14.87 -6.38
N GLU A 74 -5.41 -16.17 -6.67
CA GLU A 74 -5.94 -17.19 -5.75
C GLU A 74 -5.08 -17.31 -4.48
N GLN A 75 -3.77 -17.08 -4.62
CA GLN A 75 -2.80 -17.17 -3.53
C GLN A 75 -1.82 -16.01 -3.58
N SER A 76 -1.36 -15.56 -2.41
CA SER A 76 -0.37 -14.51 -2.29
C SER A 76 0.50 -14.82 -1.08
N THR A 77 1.73 -15.28 -1.33
CA THR A 77 2.72 -15.60 -0.28
C THR A 77 2.87 -14.46 0.73
N PHE A 78 2.82 -13.20 0.27
CA PHE A 78 2.85 -12.04 1.15
C PHE A 78 1.64 -11.98 2.11
N LEU A 79 0.43 -11.90 1.56
CA LEU A 79 -0.81 -11.91 2.36
C LEU A 79 -0.97 -13.17 3.24
N ASP A 80 -0.49 -14.33 2.80
CA ASP A 80 -0.54 -15.57 3.59
C ASP A 80 0.27 -15.42 4.88
N LYS A 81 1.44 -14.80 4.82
CA LYS A 81 2.25 -14.51 6.01
C LYS A 81 1.57 -13.51 6.95
N LEU A 82 0.86 -12.53 6.41
CA LEU A 82 0.06 -11.58 7.22
C LEU A 82 -1.14 -12.27 7.89
N ARG A 83 -1.75 -13.26 7.22
CA ARG A 83 -2.80 -14.09 7.82
C ARG A 83 -2.27 -14.96 8.96
N ALA A 84 -1.09 -15.56 8.78
CA ALA A 84 -0.42 -16.32 9.84
C ALA A 84 -0.13 -15.43 11.07
N PHE A 85 0.32 -14.20 10.87
CA PHE A 85 0.48 -13.23 11.98
C PHE A 85 -0.85 -12.94 12.68
N ASN A 86 -1.92 -12.71 11.92
CA ASN A 86 -3.26 -12.49 12.47
C ASN A 86 -3.80 -13.68 13.28
N GLN A 87 -3.32 -14.89 12.99
CA GLN A 87 -3.66 -16.13 13.69
C GLN A 87 -2.74 -16.41 14.89
N GLY A 88 -1.70 -15.60 15.11
CA GLY A 88 -0.72 -15.78 16.18
C GLY A 88 0.33 -16.86 15.88
N GLU A 89 0.47 -17.27 14.62
CA GLU A 89 1.41 -18.32 14.20
C GLU A 89 2.85 -17.81 14.03
N ILE A 90 3.02 -16.51 13.83
CA ILE A 90 4.33 -15.85 13.71
C ILE A 90 4.37 -14.57 14.54
N GLU A 91 5.58 -14.14 14.90
CA GLU A 91 5.80 -12.91 15.65
C GLU A 91 5.92 -11.67 14.76
N LYS A 92 5.87 -10.49 15.38
CA LYS A 92 5.93 -9.19 14.70
C LYS A 92 7.22 -9.01 13.89
N ASP A 93 8.35 -9.48 14.40
CA ASP A 93 9.65 -9.33 13.75
C ASP A 93 9.73 -10.17 12.47
N GLU A 94 9.13 -11.37 12.47
CA GLU A 94 9.02 -12.22 11.29
C GLU A 94 8.09 -11.59 10.25
N MET A 95 6.92 -11.07 10.67
CA MET A 95 6.00 -10.33 9.80
C MET A 95 6.69 -9.12 9.16
N THR A 96 7.46 -8.36 9.93
CA THR A 96 8.17 -7.16 9.47
C THR A 96 9.26 -7.54 8.46
N SER A 97 10.07 -8.55 8.78
CA SER A 97 11.11 -9.07 7.88
C SER A 97 10.53 -9.58 6.56
N HIS A 98 9.41 -10.27 6.61
CA HIS A 98 8.72 -10.75 5.42
C HIS A 98 8.13 -9.59 4.59
N THR A 99 7.62 -8.56 5.25
CA THR A 99 7.10 -7.34 4.60
C THR A 99 8.21 -6.58 3.89
N LEU A 100 9.40 -6.46 4.50
CA LEU A 100 10.54 -5.85 3.83
C LEU A 100 10.92 -6.56 2.54
N ARG A 101 10.88 -7.90 2.57
CA ARG A 101 11.28 -8.72 1.43
C ARG A 101 10.24 -8.74 0.30
N TYR A 102 8.95 -8.74 0.64
CA TYR A 102 7.88 -9.03 -0.34
C TYR A 102 6.79 -7.96 -0.43
N GLY A 103 6.61 -7.16 0.63
CA GLY A 103 5.50 -6.21 0.74
C GLY A 103 5.60 -5.03 -0.22
N PHE A 104 6.82 -4.72 -0.68
CA PHE A 104 7.10 -3.54 -1.50
C PHE A 104 7.34 -3.81 -2.99
N ILE A 105 7.38 -5.08 -3.42
CA ILE A 105 7.80 -5.51 -4.78
C ILE A 105 7.09 -4.75 -5.91
N ASN A 106 5.82 -4.36 -5.72
CA ASN A 106 5.06 -3.65 -6.75
C ASN A 106 4.43 -2.34 -6.28
N VAL A 107 4.28 -2.13 -4.96
CA VAL A 107 3.43 -1.03 -4.48
C VAL A 107 4.08 0.33 -4.70
N LEU A 108 5.39 0.45 -4.48
CA LEU A 108 6.10 1.72 -4.58
C LEU A 108 6.10 2.21 -6.03
N ASP A 109 6.59 1.37 -6.95
CA ASP A 109 6.60 1.64 -8.39
C ASP A 109 5.20 1.90 -8.96
N ALA A 110 4.21 1.12 -8.51
CA ALA A 110 2.85 1.25 -9.03
C ALA A 110 2.05 2.38 -8.37
N PHE A 111 2.51 3.00 -7.27
CA PHE A 111 1.66 3.86 -6.44
C PHE A 111 1.07 5.01 -7.25
N HIS A 112 1.90 5.73 -7.98
CA HIS A 112 1.52 6.87 -8.83
C HIS A 112 0.92 6.44 -10.18
N ASN A 113 0.82 5.14 -10.47
CA ASN A 113 0.23 4.64 -11.70
C ASN A 113 -1.29 4.38 -11.56
N VAL A 114 -2.10 5.12 -12.31
CA VAL A 114 -3.56 4.98 -12.36
C VAL A 114 -3.97 4.62 -13.79
N HIS A 115 -4.68 3.51 -13.96
CA HIS A 115 -5.10 2.99 -15.28
C HIS A 115 -3.98 2.79 -16.31
N GLY A 116 -2.77 2.48 -15.84
CA GLY A 116 -1.61 2.21 -16.70
C GLY A 116 -0.81 3.45 -17.10
N THR A 117 -1.12 4.60 -16.50
CA THR A 117 -0.40 5.86 -16.72
C THR A 117 0.00 6.48 -15.39
N GLU A 118 1.20 7.02 -15.32
CA GLU A 118 1.65 7.78 -14.16
C GLU A 118 0.91 9.12 -14.08
N ILE A 119 0.46 9.50 -12.89
CA ILE A 119 -0.18 10.80 -12.66
C ILE A 119 0.86 11.93 -12.69
N GLY A 120 0.42 13.17 -12.90
CA GLY A 120 1.32 14.33 -13.00
C GLY A 120 1.97 14.80 -11.69
N ILE A 121 1.70 14.15 -10.55
CA ILE A 121 2.19 14.53 -9.22
C ILE A 121 2.68 13.28 -8.47
N ARG A 122 3.93 13.29 -8.00
CA ARG A 122 4.44 12.25 -7.09
C ARG A 122 4.26 12.68 -5.64
N PHE A 123 3.64 11.80 -4.84
CA PHE A 123 3.42 11.99 -3.39
C PHE A 123 4.63 11.59 -2.53
N PHE A 124 5.57 10.84 -3.09
CA PHE A 124 6.84 10.49 -2.46
C PHE A 124 7.87 10.23 -3.58
N ILE A 125 9.14 10.21 -3.19
CA ILE A 125 10.23 9.77 -4.04
C ILE A 125 10.93 8.62 -3.33
N ASP A 126 11.20 7.56 -4.08
CA ASP A 126 11.87 6.34 -3.70
C ASP A 126 13.29 6.34 -4.28
N TYR A 127 14.30 6.19 -3.41
CA TYR A 127 15.72 6.14 -3.76
C TYR A 127 16.38 4.90 -3.15
#